data_AF-A0A453IYH6-F1
#
_entry.id   AF-A0A453IYH6-F1
#
_cell.length_a   1.000
_cell.length_b   1.000
_cell.length_c   1.000
_cell.angle_alpha   90.00
_cell.angle_beta   90.00
_cell.angle_gamma   90.00
#
_symmetry.space_group_name_H-M   'P 1'
#
loop_
_entity.id
_entity.type
_entity.pdbx_description
1 polymer ?
#
loop_
_entity_poly.entity_id
_entity_poly.type
_entity_poly.pdbx_seq_one_letter_code
_entity_poly.pdbx_strand_id
1 'polypeptide(L)'
;RTSPASSRGYLATKRSGVVESTGEHVEGFAAGDAVVPTFLAQCSECADCRSSRSNVCSKYRFAVRPGMPRDDTTRFRDGDGNPIHHLFGVSSFSEYTVVDVTQVVKVD
;
A
#
# COMPACT_ATOMS: atom_id res chain seq x y z
N ARG A 1 14.96 6.13 31.95
CA ARG A 1 14.81 7.54 31.50
C ARG A 1 14.29 7.51 30.08
N THR A 2 12.98 7.47 29.90
CA THR A 2 12.30 7.49 28.61
C THR A 2 12.01 8.93 28.24
N SER A 3 12.64 9.40 27.15
CA SER A 3 12.39 10.72 26.55
C SER A 3 11.03 10.70 25.84
N PRO A 4 10.35 11.85 25.68
CA PRO A 4 8.98 11.92 25.19
C PRO A 4 8.91 11.56 23.71
N ALA A 5 7.92 10.74 23.34
CA ALA A 5 7.62 10.37 21.95
C ALA A 5 7.17 11.63 21.17
N SER A 6 8.13 12.27 20.50
CA SER A 6 7.88 13.34 19.54
C SER A 6 7.54 12.72 18.18
N SER A 7 6.35 13.10 17.68
CA SER A 7 5.79 12.80 16.38
C SER A 7 6.82 12.86 15.24
N ARG A 8 7.00 11.73 14.55
CA ARG A 8 7.90 11.60 13.40
C ARG A 8 7.16 10.94 12.23
N GLY A 9 6.29 11.72 11.58
CA GLY A 9 5.75 11.38 10.27
C GLY A 9 6.83 11.59 9.22
N TYR A 10 7.50 10.51 8.80
CA TYR A 10 8.48 10.51 7.71
C TYR A 10 7.84 9.99 6.44
N LEU A 11 7.86 10.81 5.39
CA LEU A 11 7.31 10.53 4.06
C LEU A 11 8.19 9.50 3.33
N ALA A 12 7.71 8.28 3.12
CA ALA A 12 8.32 7.33 2.19
C ALA A 12 7.33 6.91 1.12
N THR A 13 7.67 7.22 -0.14
CA THR A 13 6.88 6.84 -1.33
C THR A 13 7.74 6.15 -2.39
N LYS A 14 9.02 5.84 -2.12
CA LYS A 14 9.96 5.38 -3.16
C LYS A 14 10.80 4.20 -2.68
N ARG A 15 10.22 3.00 -2.72
CA ARG A 15 10.97 1.74 -2.59
C ARG A 15 10.39 0.74 -3.59
N SER A 16 11.22 0.17 -4.44
CA SER A 16 10.85 -0.98 -5.28
C SER A 16 10.95 -2.27 -4.46
N GLY A 17 10.26 -3.30 -4.91
CA GLY A 17 10.26 -4.62 -4.28
C GLY A 17 10.03 -5.72 -5.29
N VAL A 18 9.98 -6.95 -4.79
CA VAL A 18 9.64 -8.14 -5.56
C VAL A 18 8.41 -8.75 -4.92
N VAL A 19 7.45 -9.19 -5.73
CA VAL A 19 6.26 -9.90 -5.22
C VAL A 19 6.70 -11.21 -4.58
N GLU A 20 6.35 -11.40 -3.30
CA GLU A 20 6.59 -12.64 -2.58
C GLU A 20 5.42 -13.63 -2.79
N SER A 21 4.18 -13.16 -2.61
CA SER A 21 2.96 -13.94 -2.81
C SER A 21 1.78 -13.03 -3.21
N THR A 22 0.70 -13.65 -3.70
CA THR A 22 -0.53 -12.97 -4.12
C THR A 22 -1.75 -13.55 -3.41
N GLY A 23 -2.80 -12.73 -3.23
CA GLY A 23 -4.09 -13.19 -2.72
C GLY A 23 -4.88 -14.01 -3.74
N GLU A 24 -5.88 -14.76 -3.28
CA GLU A 24 -6.66 -15.73 -4.08
C GLU A 24 -7.29 -15.16 -5.36
N HIS A 25 -7.65 -13.87 -5.37
CA HIS A 25 -8.33 -13.21 -6.49
C HIS A 25 -7.48 -12.11 -7.15
N VAL A 26 -6.16 -12.15 -6.93
CA VAL A 26 -5.24 -11.20 -7.56
C VAL A 26 -4.79 -11.75 -8.91
N GLU A 27 -5.09 -11.02 -9.98
CA GLU A 27 -4.62 -11.30 -11.34
C GLU A 27 -3.52 -10.31 -11.75
N GLY A 28 -2.71 -10.67 -12.74
CA GLY A 28 -1.69 -9.79 -13.34
C GLY A 28 -0.38 -9.64 -12.57
N PHE A 29 -0.26 -10.28 -11.40
CA PHE A 29 0.95 -10.33 -10.59
C PHE A 29 1.30 -11.78 -10.25
N ALA A 30 2.58 -12.09 -10.18
CA ALA A 30 3.10 -13.37 -9.73
C ALA A 30 4.33 -13.19 -8.85
N ALA A 31 4.62 -14.19 -8.00
CA ALA A 31 5.85 -14.22 -7.22
C ALA A 31 7.08 -14.06 -8.13
N GLY A 32 8.02 -13.19 -7.73
CA GLY A 32 9.20 -12.84 -8.52
C GLY A 32 9.05 -11.59 -9.40
N ASP A 33 7.84 -11.05 -9.57
CA ASP A 33 7.64 -9.82 -10.32
C ASP A 33 8.28 -8.61 -9.61
N ALA A 34 9.10 -7.85 -10.33
CA ALA A 34 9.60 -6.57 -9.85
C ALA A 34 8.47 -5.54 -9.86
N VAL A 35 8.28 -4.86 -8.74
CA VAL A 35 7.15 -3.95 -8.53
C VAL A 35 7.55 -2.67 -7.81
N VAL A 36 6.74 -1.63 -8.02
CA VAL A 36 6.79 -0.39 -7.26
C VAL A 36 5.40 -0.13 -6.65
N PRO A 37 5.29 -0.02 -5.32
CA PRO A 37 4.04 0.37 -4.68
C PRO A 37 3.74 1.86 -4.90
N THR A 38 2.45 2.20 -4.98
CA THR A 38 1.95 3.56 -5.18
C THR A 38 0.93 3.91 -4.10
N PHE A 39 1.02 5.12 -3.53
CA PHE A 39 0.03 5.58 -2.55
C PHE A 39 -1.31 5.97 -3.18
N LEU A 40 -1.34 6.24 -4.49
CA LEU A 40 -2.56 6.41 -5.26
C LEU A 40 -2.94 5.07 -5.90
N ALA A 41 -4.23 4.75 -5.80
CA ALA A 41 -4.79 3.57 -6.44
C ALA A 41 -5.03 3.81 -7.93
N GLN A 42 -4.88 2.76 -8.73
CA GLN A 42 -5.21 2.70 -10.15
C GLN A 42 -6.01 1.42 -10.41
N CYS A 43 -7.34 1.53 -10.53
CA CYS A 43 -8.21 0.36 -10.71
C CYS A 43 -8.50 -0.01 -12.16
N SER A 44 -8.07 0.80 -13.14
CA SER A 44 -8.29 0.60 -14.59
C SER A 44 -9.76 0.54 -15.07
N GLU A 45 -10.73 0.57 -14.15
CA GLU A 45 -12.16 0.45 -14.46
C GLU A 45 -12.93 1.77 -14.35
N CYS A 46 -12.52 2.67 -13.45
CA CYS A 46 -13.25 3.92 -13.24
C CYS A 46 -12.97 4.96 -14.34
N ALA A 47 -13.87 5.94 -14.49
CA ALA A 47 -13.76 6.99 -15.50
C ALA A 47 -12.44 7.77 -15.41
N ASP A 48 -11.97 8.04 -14.19
CA ASP A 48 -10.71 8.75 -13.97
C ASP A 48 -9.49 7.92 -14.35
N CYS A 49 -9.46 6.62 -14.02
CA CYS A 49 -8.36 5.73 -14.41
C CYS A 49 -8.31 5.47 -15.93
N ARG A 50 -9.43 5.60 -16.63
CA ARG A 50 -9.52 5.50 -18.09
C ARG A 50 -9.26 6.82 -18.82
N SER A 51 -9.23 7.93 -18.07
CA SER A 51 -8.99 9.26 -18.61
C SER A 51 -7.49 9.54 -18.73
N SER A 52 -7.08 10.19 -19.81
CA SER A 52 -5.71 10.72 -19.95
C SER A 52 -5.45 11.97 -19.10
N ARG A 53 -6.47 12.51 -18.44
CA ARG A 53 -6.40 13.80 -17.71
C ARG A 53 -6.29 13.63 -16.19
N SER A 54 -6.48 12.43 -15.66
CA SER A 54 -6.51 12.17 -14.23
C SER A 54 -5.61 10.98 -13.86
N ASN A 55 -4.96 11.10 -12.71
CA ASN A 55 -4.22 10.02 -12.04
C ASN A 55 -4.83 9.69 -10.67
N VAL A 56 -6.01 10.23 -10.35
CA VAL A 56 -6.70 10.01 -9.07
C VAL A 56 -7.91 9.13 -9.29
N CYS A 57 -7.85 7.89 -8.79
CA CYS A 57 -8.96 6.95 -8.88
C CYS A 57 -10.18 7.43 -8.10
N SER A 58 -11.35 7.48 -8.76
CA SER A 58 -12.63 7.78 -8.10
C SER A 58 -13.19 6.62 -7.29
N LYS A 59 -12.87 5.37 -7.65
CA LYS A 59 -13.36 4.16 -6.96
C LYS A 59 -12.65 3.93 -5.62
N TYR A 60 -11.33 4.11 -5.61
CA TYR A 60 -10.47 3.93 -4.44
C TYR A 60 -9.75 5.23 -4.14
N ARG A 61 -10.48 6.19 -3.57
CA ARG A 61 -9.91 7.49 -3.23
C ARG A 61 -8.86 7.34 -2.13
N PHE A 62 -7.80 8.13 -2.26
CA PHE A 62 -6.80 8.27 -1.22
C PHE A 62 -7.45 8.75 0.09
N ALA A 63 -7.20 8.03 1.17
CA ALA A 63 -7.62 8.39 2.50
C ALA A 63 -6.57 7.89 3.50
N VAL A 64 -6.25 8.72 4.50
CA VAL A 64 -5.42 8.28 5.63
C VAL A 64 -6.33 7.47 6.54
N ARG A 65 -6.11 6.15 6.56
CA ARG A 65 -6.92 5.19 7.33
C ARG A 65 -6.01 4.28 8.17
N PRO A 66 -6.48 3.81 9.34
CA PRO A 66 -5.70 2.94 10.22
C PRO A 66 -5.46 1.52 9.65
N GLY A 67 -6.25 1.09 8.66
CA GLY A 67 -6.20 -0.25 8.09
C GLY A 67 -6.16 -0.29 6.57
N MET A 68 -6.22 -1.50 6.03
CA MET A 68 -6.20 -1.76 4.59
C MET A 68 -7.48 -1.23 3.90
N PRO A 69 -7.41 -0.79 2.63
CA PRO A 69 -8.55 -0.18 1.94
C PRO A 69 -9.81 -1.04 1.83
N ARG A 70 -9.68 -2.38 1.87
CA ARG A 70 -10.75 -3.35 1.58
C ARG A 70 -11.47 -3.90 2.82
N ASP A 71 -10.78 -4.02 3.95
CA ASP A 71 -11.32 -4.69 5.14
C ASP A 71 -11.08 -3.91 6.44
N ASP A 72 -10.44 -2.73 6.36
CA ASP A 72 -10.12 -1.85 7.49
C ASP A 72 -9.28 -2.52 8.62
N THR A 73 -8.66 -3.67 8.34
CA THR A 73 -7.77 -4.37 9.29
C THR A 73 -6.30 -4.04 9.02
N THR A 74 -5.41 -4.36 9.97
CA THR A 74 -3.96 -4.23 9.77
C THR A 74 -3.30 -5.56 9.44
N ARG A 75 -2.12 -5.49 8.81
CA ARG A 75 -1.22 -6.62 8.53
C ARG A 75 0.01 -6.63 9.44
N PHE A 76 0.15 -5.60 10.28
CA PHE A 76 1.29 -5.42 11.16
C PHE A 76 0.85 -5.45 12.62
N ARG A 77 1.64 -6.12 13.44
CA ARG A 77 1.55 -6.12 14.90
C ARG A 77 2.94 -5.90 15.49
N ASP A 78 3.01 -5.27 16.64
CA ASP A 78 4.27 -5.17 17.40
C ASP A 78 4.58 -6.49 18.12
N GLY A 79 5.71 -6.52 18.84
CA GLY A 79 6.13 -7.69 19.61
C GLY A 79 5.18 -8.08 20.75
N ASP A 80 4.33 -7.15 21.19
CA ASP A 80 3.32 -7.36 22.24
C ASP A 80 1.95 -7.73 21.65
N GLY A 81 1.84 -7.80 20.32
CA GLY A 81 0.62 -8.15 19.60
C GLY A 81 -0.31 -6.97 19.33
N ASN A 82 0.05 -5.74 19.70
CA ASN A 82 -0.78 -4.55 19.43
C ASN A 82 -0.78 -4.24 17.92
N PRO A 83 -1.92 -3.78 17.37
CA PRO A 83 -2.01 -3.45 15.95
C PRO A 83 -1.14 -2.23 15.60
N ILE A 84 -0.35 -2.33 14.53
CA ILE A 84 0.39 -1.21 13.94
C ILE A 84 -0.35 -0.77 12.68
N HIS A 85 -0.66 0.52 12.54
CA HIS A 85 -1.41 1.01 11.38
C HIS A 85 -0.58 1.09 10.11
N HIS A 86 -1.25 0.87 8.97
CA HIS A 86 -0.65 1.08 7.66
C HIS A 86 -0.45 2.56 7.37
N LEU A 87 0.66 2.90 6.72
CA LEU A 87 0.92 4.26 6.23
C LEU A 87 0.71 4.31 4.72
N PHE A 88 -0.28 5.10 4.30
CA PHE A 88 -0.66 5.33 2.89
C PHE A 88 -0.91 4.04 2.08
N GLY A 89 -1.26 2.94 2.75
CA GLY A 89 -1.48 1.63 2.13
C GLY A 89 -0.21 0.98 1.56
N VAL A 90 0.98 1.47 1.92
CA VAL A 90 2.26 0.97 1.39
C VAL A 90 3.22 0.53 2.50
N SER A 91 3.41 1.33 3.55
CA SER A 91 4.24 0.96 4.72
C SER A 91 5.64 0.41 4.37
N SER A 92 6.34 1.00 3.39
CA SER A 92 7.57 0.47 2.77
C SER A 92 8.83 0.44 3.65
N PHE A 93 8.71 0.75 4.94
CA PHE A 93 9.82 0.66 5.90
C PHE A 93 9.99 -0.73 6.49
N SER A 94 8.99 -1.60 6.33
CA SER A 94 9.12 -3.03 6.63
C SER A 94 9.87 -3.76 5.51
N GLU A 95 10.53 -4.87 5.85
CA GLU A 95 11.12 -5.78 4.85
C GLU A 95 10.04 -6.42 3.96
N TYR A 96 8.86 -6.66 4.54
CA TYR A 96 7.67 -7.15 3.86
C TYR A 96 6.49 -6.24 4.11
N THR A 97 5.69 -5.99 3.07
CA THR A 97 4.44 -5.24 3.21
C THR A 97 3.36 -5.89 2.34
N VAL A 98 2.12 -5.70 2.76
CA VAL A 98 0.94 -6.11 2.00
C VAL A 98 0.29 -4.85 1.48
N VAL A 99 0.10 -4.79 0.16
CA VAL A 99 -0.49 -3.66 -0.54
C VAL A 99 -1.73 -4.12 -1.30
N ASP A 100 -2.65 -3.19 -1.55
CA ASP A 100 -3.76 -3.47 -2.45
C ASP A 100 -3.24 -3.64 -3.89
N VAL A 101 -3.83 -4.54 -4.67
CA VAL A 101 -3.47 -4.73 -6.10
C VAL A 101 -3.60 -3.43 -6.91
N THR A 102 -4.50 -2.54 -6.52
CA THR A 102 -4.65 -1.22 -7.17
C THR A 102 -3.55 -0.24 -6.80
N GLN A 103 -2.71 -0.55 -5.81
CA GLN A 103 -1.65 0.31 -5.26
C GLN A 103 -0.25 -0.25 -5.55
N VAL A 104 -0.12 -1.05 -6.61
CA VAL A 104 1.16 -1.63 -7.03
C VAL A 104 1.24 -1.67 -8.54
N VAL A 105 2.43 -1.41 -9.07
CA VAL A 105 2.70 -1.40 -10.51
C VAL A 105 3.90 -2.31 -10.78
N LYS A 106 3.80 -3.16 -11.80
CA LYS A 106 4.91 -3.98 -12.30
C LYS A 106 5.93 -3.12 -13.03
N VAL A 107 7.20 -3.39 -12.83
CA VAL A 107 8.32 -2.73 -13.52
C VAL A 107 9.17 -3.79 -14.21
N ASP A 108 9.56 -3.49 -15.45
CA ASP A 108 10.42 -4.34 -16.29
C ASP A 108 11.90 -3.93 -16.18
#